data_AF-A0A9X7WH02-F1
#
_entry.id   AF-A0A9X7WH02-F1
#
_cell.length_a   1.000
_cell.length_b   1.000
_cell.length_c   1.000
_cell.angle_alpha   90.00
_cell.angle_beta   90.00
_cell.angle_gamma   90.00
#
_symmetry.space_group_name_H-M   'P 1'
#
loop_
_entity.id
_entity.type
_entity.pdbx_description
1 polymer ?
#
loop_
_entity_poly.entity_id
_entity_poly.type
_entity_poly.pdbx_seq_one_letter_code
_entity_poly.pdbx_strand_id
1 'polypeptide(L)'
;MTSQTKPAVGGHIYEPAGVEIHARNVEFDWSQTPLHWIRGEPVASDVVSILHLILPEGERWFCEVFNEALPYVKDEDLARAMRGFIGQEAMHAESHDKAVTQFLEARGVDTAPILRQFEYLFRRLLAPRTQRFARTRYNDMVQRLWLIAAVEHYTAILGDFVLNCSWDDYDVDPTMADICRWHGAEEIEHRCVAHDVANYFHPGYLNRCRAMMVALVYLVLMIHRAIGFMCRSDDTISHSYFWLWRQYLRGSRRNILPQLRQVLKYTVVYFKPSFDPASIGSTAQAVAYLATSPAARRARR
;
A
#
# COMPACT_ATOMS: atom_id res chain seq x y z
N MET A 1 3.97 41.03 26.56
CA MET A 1 4.55 39.80 25.96
C MET A 1 3.43 39.05 25.28
N THR A 2 3.19 39.36 24.00
CA THR A 2 2.18 38.72 23.17
C THR A 2 2.69 37.36 22.72
N SER A 3 2.04 36.31 23.23
CA SER A 3 2.19 34.92 22.80
C SER A 3 1.94 34.83 21.30
N GLN A 4 2.99 34.60 20.51
CA GLN A 4 2.84 34.19 19.11
C GLN A 4 2.56 32.69 19.10
N THR A 5 1.28 32.33 18.99
CA THR A 5 0.87 31.00 18.54
C THR A 5 1.45 30.78 17.15
N LYS A 6 2.36 29.79 17.03
CA LYS A 6 2.78 29.23 15.74
C LYS A 6 1.52 28.88 14.94
N PRO A 7 1.47 29.15 13.62
CA PRO A 7 0.38 28.67 12.79
C PRO A 7 0.37 27.13 12.86
N ALA A 8 -0.83 26.55 13.02
CA ALA A 8 -1.03 25.12 12.84
C ALA A 8 -0.44 24.75 11.46
N VAL A 9 0.43 23.75 11.43
CA VAL A 9 0.86 23.16 10.15
C VAL A 9 -0.42 22.61 9.55
N GLY A 10 -0.93 23.27 8.50
CA GLY A 10 -2.18 22.89 7.85
C GLY A 10 -2.01 21.52 7.20
N GLY A 11 -2.27 20.47 7.97
CA GLY A 11 -2.47 19.12 7.45
C GLY A 11 -3.81 19.04 6.72
N HIS A 12 -3.98 17.97 5.96
CA HIS A 12 -5.27 17.68 5.36
C HIS A 12 -6.26 17.40 6.50
N ILE A 13 -7.23 18.30 6.69
CA ILE A 13 -8.45 17.95 7.43
C ILE A 13 -9.07 16.84 6.59
N TYR A 14 -9.01 15.60 7.06
CA TYR A 14 -9.40 14.39 6.31
C TYR A 14 -10.80 14.57 5.73
N GLU A 15 -10.88 14.98 4.47
CA GLU A 15 -12.13 15.34 3.81
C GLU A 15 -12.80 14.08 3.22
N PRO A 16 -14.13 13.95 3.32
CA PRO A 16 -15.06 14.92 3.92
C PRO A 16 -14.88 15.06 5.43
N ALA A 17 -14.95 16.31 5.93
CA ALA A 17 -14.70 16.64 7.33
C ALA A 17 -15.45 15.69 8.28
N GLY A 18 -14.71 14.95 9.10
CA GLY A 18 -15.26 13.98 10.05
C GLY A 18 -15.08 12.49 9.69
N VAL A 19 -14.37 12.15 8.61
CA VAL A 19 -13.95 10.76 8.39
C VAL A 19 -12.79 10.43 9.32
N GLU A 20 -13.13 9.79 10.45
CA GLU A 20 -12.15 9.26 11.38
C GLU A 20 -11.57 7.95 10.84
N ILE A 21 -10.26 7.94 10.59
CA ILE A 21 -9.51 6.75 10.19
C ILE A 21 -9.47 5.80 11.39
N HIS A 22 -10.05 4.63 11.22
CA HIS A 22 -10.06 3.58 12.24
C HIS A 22 -10.02 2.21 11.58
N ALA A 23 -9.39 1.26 12.29
CA ALA A 23 -9.34 -0.13 11.86
C ALA A 23 -10.73 -0.74 11.81
N ARG A 24 -10.98 -1.54 10.76
CA ARG A 24 -12.25 -2.26 10.56
C ARG A 24 -11.97 -3.74 10.60
N ASN A 25 -12.76 -4.48 11.39
CA ASN A 25 -12.71 -5.94 11.35
C ASN A 25 -13.21 -6.42 9.98
N VAL A 26 -12.46 -7.33 9.37
CA VAL A 26 -12.76 -7.92 8.07
C VAL A 26 -12.56 -9.43 8.10
N GLU A 27 -13.34 -10.13 7.29
CA GLU A 27 -13.22 -11.58 7.12
C GLU A 27 -13.37 -11.95 5.63
N PHE A 28 -12.44 -12.79 5.15
CA PHE A 28 -12.36 -13.26 3.77
C PHE A 28 -12.46 -14.79 3.75
N ASP A 29 -13.31 -15.33 2.87
CA ASP A 29 -13.43 -16.77 2.66
C ASP A 29 -12.69 -17.16 1.37
N TRP A 30 -11.54 -17.81 1.55
CA TRP A 30 -10.64 -18.23 0.48
C TRP A 30 -10.96 -19.63 -0.05
N SER A 31 -11.94 -20.34 0.52
CA SER A 31 -12.14 -21.76 0.24
C SER A 31 -12.39 -22.05 -1.24
N GLN A 32 -13.11 -21.16 -1.94
CA GLN A 32 -13.46 -21.29 -3.35
C GLN A 32 -12.64 -20.41 -4.31
N THR A 33 -11.76 -19.54 -3.81
CA THR A 33 -11.00 -18.60 -4.66
C THR A 33 -9.96 -19.35 -5.50
N PRO A 34 -10.05 -19.37 -6.85
CA PRO A 34 -9.06 -20.07 -7.66
C PRO A 34 -7.75 -19.27 -7.77
N LEU A 35 -6.63 -19.95 -8.07
CA LEU A 35 -5.33 -19.26 -8.26
C LEU A 35 -5.42 -18.16 -9.33
N HIS A 36 -6.06 -18.48 -10.46
CA HIS A 36 -6.44 -17.51 -11.49
C HIS A 36 -7.84 -17.00 -11.25
N TRP A 37 -7.93 -16.05 -10.35
CA TRP A 37 -9.17 -15.43 -9.90
C TRP A 37 -9.75 -14.42 -10.89
N ILE A 38 -9.03 -14.05 -11.95
CA ILE A 38 -9.57 -13.30 -13.10
C ILE A 38 -9.73 -14.28 -14.26
N ARG A 39 -10.97 -14.55 -14.67
CA ARG A 39 -11.28 -15.58 -15.67
C ARG A 39 -10.58 -15.29 -17.01
N GLY A 40 -9.77 -16.24 -17.47
CA GLY A 40 -9.04 -16.14 -18.74
C GLY A 40 -7.80 -15.22 -18.69
N GLU A 41 -7.46 -14.68 -17.52
CA GLU A 41 -6.36 -13.74 -17.32
C GLU A 41 -5.39 -14.22 -16.22
N PRO A 42 -4.67 -15.33 -16.43
CA PRO A 42 -3.81 -15.92 -15.40
C PRO A 42 -2.66 -14.98 -15.02
N VAL A 43 -2.02 -14.33 -16.00
CA VAL A 43 -0.96 -13.34 -15.73
C VAL A 43 -1.48 -12.15 -14.91
N ALA A 44 -2.71 -11.69 -15.17
CA ALA A 44 -3.25 -10.57 -14.40
C ALA A 44 -3.56 -10.99 -12.97
N SER A 45 -4.11 -12.19 -12.79
CA SER A 45 -4.35 -12.79 -11.48
C SER A 45 -3.05 -12.85 -10.68
N ASP A 46 -2.00 -13.42 -11.26
CA ASP A 46 -0.69 -13.56 -10.62
C ASP A 46 -0.06 -12.22 -10.27
N VAL A 47 -0.06 -11.27 -11.21
CA VAL A 47 0.54 -9.93 -11.03
C VAL A 47 -0.11 -9.18 -9.88
N VAL A 48 -1.42 -9.34 -9.65
CA VAL A 48 -2.08 -8.73 -8.50
C VAL A 48 -1.82 -9.54 -7.23
N SER A 49 -1.86 -10.87 -7.32
CA SER A 49 -1.62 -11.77 -6.19
C SER A 49 -0.23 -11.61 -5.56
N ILE A 50 0.77 -11.11 -6.29
CA ILE A 50 2.09 -10.82 -5.70
C ILE A 50 2.03 -9.80 -4.56
N LEU A 51 0.99 -8.96 -4.52
CA LEU A 51 0.83 -7.95 -3.48
C LEU A 51 0.67 -8.60 -2.10
N HIS A 52 0.01 -9.77 -2.00
CA HIS A 52 -0.07 -10.54 -0.74
C HIS A 52 1.30 -10.98 -0.21
N LEU A 53 2.30 -11.10 -1.07
CA LEU A 53 3.66 -11.47 -0.66
C LEU A 53 4.47 -10.24 -0.21
N ILE A 54 4.23 -9.09 -0.83
CA ILE A 54 5.02 -7.87 -0.62
C ILE A 54 4.54 -7.08 0.60
N LEU A 55 3.22 -6.87 0.68
CA LEU A 55 2.60 -5.91 1.58
C LEU A 55 2.78 -6.23 3.08
N PRO A 56 2.57 -7.48 3.57
CA PRO A 56 2.52 -7.73 5.01
C PRO A 56 3.75 -7.27 5.80
N GLU A 57 4.96 -7.55 5.28
CA GLU A 57 6.20 -7.14 5.95
C GLU A 57 6.44 -5.63 5.84
N GLY A 58 5.95 -4.99 4.78
CA GLY A 58 6.01 -3.54 4.62
C GLY A 58 5.09 -2.82 5.60
N GLU A 59 3.84 -3.27 5.74
CA GLU A 59 2.82 -2.67 6.61
C GLU A 59 3.17 -2.82 8.09
N ARG A 60 3.74 -3.97 8.49
CA ARG A 60 4.34 -4.13 9.83
C ARG A 60 5.46 -3.13 10.08
N TRP A 61 6.33 -2.94 9.10
CA TRP A 61 7.39 -1.94 9.18
C TRP A 61 6.83 -0.51 9.24
N PHE A 62 5.72 -0.21 8.55
CA PHE A 62 5.02 1.08 8.69
C PHE A 62 4.55 1.29 10.12
N CYS A 63 3.89 0.29 10.71
CA CYS A 63 3.42 0.30 12.09
C CYS A 63 4.57 0.56 13.07
N GLU A 64 5.72 -0.10 12.91
CA GLU A 64 6.89 0.09 13.77
C GLU A 64 7.43 1.53 13.70
N VAL A 65 7.59 2.07 12.48
CA VAL A 65 8.11 3.43 12.27
C VAL A 65 7.13 4.48 12.81
N PHE A 66 5.83 4.31 12.58
CA PHE A 66 4.82 5.23 13.09
C PHE A 66 4.74 5.19 14.61
N ASN A 67 4.83 4.00 15.24
CA ASN A 67 4.91 3.88 16.70
C ASN A 67 6.18 4.50 17.27
N GLU A 68 7.32 4.43 16.57
CA GLU A 68 8.54 5.13 16.98
C GLU A 68 8.35 6.66 16.95
N ALA A 69 7.64 7.17 15.96
CA ALA A 69 7.40 8.59 15.76
C ALA A 69 6.31 9.17 16.69
N LEU A 70 5.25 8.41 16.97
CA LEU A 70 4.05 8.87 17.67
C LEU A 70 4.31 9.65 18.98
N PRO A 71 5.25 9.24 19.87
CA PRO A 71 5.54 9.98 21.11
C PRO A 71 6.07 11.41 20.92
N TYR A 72 6.54 11.76 19.73
CA TYR A 72 7.06 13.09 19.40
C TYR A 72 5.99 14.02 18.78
N VAL A 73 4.79 13.50 18.50
CA VAL A 73 3.70 14.26 17.89
C VAL A 73 2.88 14.96 18.98
N LYS A 74 2.74 16.28 18.84
CA LYS A 74 2.01 17.15 19.78
C LYS A 74 0.66 17.61 19.24
N ASP A 75 0.44 17.40 17.95
CA ASP A 75 -0.83 17.64 17.29
C ASP A 75 -1.72 16.43 17.53
N GLU A 76 -2.79 16.61 18.31
CA GLU A 76 -3.67 15.51 18.70
C GLU A 76 -4.45 14.92 17.52
N ASP A 77 -4.76 15.72 16.51
CA ASP A 77 -5.49 15.23 15.33
C ASP A 77 -4.56 14.41 14.43
N LEU A 78 -3.33 14.86 14.22
CA LEU A 78 -2.31 14.06 13.54
C LEU A 78 -1.99 12.76 14.30
N ALA A 79 -1.86 12.83 15.63
CA ALA A 79 -1.63 11.66 16.46
C ALA A 79 -2.81 10.67 16.40
N ARG A 80 -4.06 11.16 16.30
CA ARG A 80 -5.24 10.32 16.11
C ARG A 80 -5.23 9.63 14.75
N ALA A 81 -4.95 10.37 13.69
CA ALA A 81 -4.84 9.80 12.35
C ALA A 81 -3.72 8.75 12.25
N MET A 82 -2.56 8.99 12.87
CA MET A 82 -1.49 8.00 12.97
C MET A 82 -1.93 6.72 13.67
N ARG A 83 -2.70 6.81 14.77
CA ARG A 83 -3.24 5.62 15.45
C ARG A 83 -4.25 4.87 14.57
N GLY A 84 -5.07 5.60 13.82
CA GLY A 84 -5.98 5.04 12.83
C GLY A 84 -5.24 4.26 11.75
N PHE A 85 -4.24 4.90 11.14
CA PHE A 85 -3.32 4.31 10.15
C PHE A 85 -2.65 3.04 10.70
N ILE A 86 -2.02 3.10 11.88
CA ILE A 86 -1.41 1.92 12.52
C ILE A 86 -2.42 0.77 12.68
N GLY A 87 -3.66 1.09 13.05
CA GLY A 87 -4.72 0.10 13.20
C GLY A 87 -5.14 -0.55 11.88
N GLN A 88 -5.32 0.24 10.82
CA GLN A 88 -5.68 -0.25 9.49
C GLN A 88 -4.53 -1.09 8.91
N GLU A 89 -3.29 -0.63 8.98
CA GLU A 89 -2.12 -1.38 8.48
C GLU A 89 -1.89 -2.71 9.20
N ALA A 90 -2.16 -2.77 10.51
CA ALA A 90 -2.12 -4.04 11.22
C ALA A 90 -3.18 -5.03 10.70
N MET A 91 -4.38 -4.54 10.37
CA MET A 91 -5.44 -5.35 9.76
C MET A 91 -5.12 -5.75 8.32
N HIS A 92 -4.48 -4.88 7.53
CA HIS A 92 -3.98 -5.21 6.20
C HIS A 92 -2.99 -6.38 6.28
N ALA A 93 -1.97 -6.25 7.14
CA ALA A 93 -0.91 -7.25 7.25
C ALA A 93 -1.45 -8.63 7.64
N GLU A 94 -2.38 -8.67 8.60
CA GLU A 94 -3.05 -9.91 9.00
C GLU A 94 -3.91 -10.50 7.85
N SER A 95 -4.63 -9.66 7.12
CA SER A 95 -5.50 -10.10 6.02
C SER A 95 -4.69 -10.64 4.84
N HIS A 96 -3.57 -10.00 4.51
CA HIS A 96 -2.66 -10.48 3.47
C HIS A 96 -1.90 -11.74 3.90
N ASP A 97 -1.51 -11.91 5.18
CA ASP A 97 -0.99 -13.19 5.69
C ASP A 97 -1.98 -14.35 5.54
N LYS A 98 -3.27 -14.08 5.80
CA LYS A 98 -4.33 -15.07 5.56
C LYS A 98 -4.45 -15.40 4.07
N ALA A 99 -4.31 -14.42 3.18
CA ALA A 99 -4.27 -14.67 1.74
C ALA A 99 -3.03 -15.49 1.32
N VAL A 100 -1.88 -15.30 1.97
CA VAL A 100 -0.69 -16.13 1.73
C VAL A 100 -0.97 -17.59 2.10
N THR A 101 -1.44 -17.84 3.32
CA THR A 101 -1.60 -19.20 3.86
C THR A 101 -2.85 -19.93 3.34
N GLN A 102 -4.00 -19.25 3.30
CA GLN A 102 -5.29 -19.84 2.97
C GLN A 102 -5.63 -19.78 1.47
N PHE A 103 -4.95 -18.90 0.73
CA PHE A 103 -5.06 -18.83 -0.72
C PHE A 103 -3.79 -19.34 -1.41
N LEU A 104 -2.66 -18.63 -1.40
CA LEU A 104 -1.49 -19.02 -2.22
C LEU A 104 -0.96 -20.42 -1.88
N GLU A 105 -0.65 -20.68 -0.61
CA GLU A 105 -0.09 -21.96 -0.15
C GLU A 105 -1.11 -23.10 -0.31
N ALA A 106 -2.38 -22.84 -0.03
CA ALA A 106 -3.47 -23.80 -0.22
C ALA A 106 -3.67 -24.21 -1.70
N ARG A 107 -3.17 -23.41 -2.66
CA ARG A 107 -3.14 -23.73 -4.09
C ARG A 107 -1.77 -24.25 -4.56
N GLY A 108 -0.88 -24.60 -3.64
CA GLY A 108 0.40 -25.25 -3.94
C GLY A 108 1.57 -24.30 -4.20
N VAL A 109 1.43 -22.99 -3.93
CA VAL A 109 2.53 -22.04 -4.07
C VAL A 109 3.42 -22.09 -2.81
N ASP A 110 4.67 -22.54 -2.94
CA ASP A 110 5.66 -22.47 -1.85
C ASP A 110 6.19 -21.03 -1.69
N THR A 111 5.53 -20.24 -0.86
CA THR A 111 5.80 -18.81 -0.63
C THR A 111 7.03 -18.56 0.25
N ALA A 112 7.50 -19.56 1.01
CA ALA A 112 8.54 -19.38 2.02
C ALA A 112 9.85 -18.75 1.48
N PRO A 113 10.36 -19.10 0.28
CA PRO A 113 11.58 -18.50 -0.26
C PRO A 113 11.48 -17.00 -0.58
N ILE A 114 10.30 -16.52 -1.02
CA ILE A 114 10.12 -15.11 -1.35
C ILE A 114 9.82 -14.29 -0.10
N LEU A 115 9.05 -14.83 0.84
CA LEU A 115 8.75 -14.17 2.12
C LEU A 115 10.04 -13.90 2.92
N ARG A 116 10.96 -14.88 3.01
CA ARG A 116 12.28 -14.67 3.66
C ARG A 116 13.09 -13.52 3.06
N GLN A 117 12.93 -13.24 1.77
CA GLN A 117 13.64 -12.13 1.12
C GLN A 117 13.04 -10.79 1.51
N PHE A 118 11.72 -10.69 1.61
CA PHE A 118 11.04 -9.48 2.03
C PHE A 118 11.19 -9.23 3.53
N GLU A 119 11.14 -10.28 4.36
CA GLU A 119 11.54 -10.21 5.77
C GLU A 119 12.95 -9.64 5.92
N TYR A 120 13.92 -10.13 5.13
CA TYR A 120 15.29 -9.59 5.17
C TYR A 120 15.33 -8.11 4.77
N LEU A 121 14.63 -7.72 3.71
CA LEU A 121 14.57 -6.33 3.27
C LEU A 121 14.04 -5.41 4.38
N PHE A 122 12.87 -5.70 4.94
CA PHE A 122 12.23 -4.82 5.93
C PHE A 122 12.90 -4.90 7.29
N ARG A 123 13.23 -6.11 7.78
CA ARG A 123 13.78 -6.31 9.13
C ARG A 123 15.29 -6.14 9.24
N ARG A 124 16.03 -6.03 8.13
CA ARG A 124 17.48 -5.78 8.15
C ARG A 124 17.88 -4.53 7.39
N LEU A 125 17.46 -4.39 6.14
CA LEU A 125 17.94 -3.29 5.29
C LEU A 125 17.23 -1.96 5.60
N LEU A 126 15.93 -2.01 5.89
CA LEU A 126 15.11 -0.85 6.24
C LEU A 126 14.87 -0.71 7.75
N ALA A 127 15.41 -1.62 8.56
CA ALA A 127 15.27 -1.58 10.01
C ALA A 127 15.90 -0.30 10.61
N PRO A 128 15.40 0.15 11.78
CA PRO A 128 16.02 1.25 12.51
C PRO A 128 17.51 1.00 12.68
N ARG A 129 18.35 1.95 12.25
CA ARG A 129 19.79 1.79 12.40
C ARG A 129 20.19 1.84 13.88
N THR A 130 21.08 0.95 14.30
CA THR A 130 21.67 0.92 15.66
C THR A 130 22.69 2.06 15.85
N GLN A 131 22.19 3.29 15.79
CA GLN A 131 22.97 4.52 15.85
C GLN A 131 23.17 4.96 17.29
N ARG A 132 24.41 5.29 17.67
CA ARG A 132 24.77 5.72 19.05
C ARG A 132 24.23 7.11 19.42
N PHE A 133 24.03 7.99 18.43
CA PHE A 133 23.66 9.39 18.66
C PHE A 133 22.17 9.66 18.42
N ALA A 134 21.53 10.36 19.37
CA ALA A 134 20.10 10.68 19.31
C ALA A 134 19.71 11.46 18.04
N ARG A 135 20.54 12.42 17.61
CA ARG A 135 20.30 13.19 16.38
C ARG A 135 20.27 12.29 15.13
N THR A 136 21.16 11.30 15.06
CA THR A 136 21.19 10.41 13.89
C THR A 136 20.01 9.45 13.90
N ARG A 137 19.58 8.96 15.07
CA ARG A 137 18.35 8.18 15.22
C ARG A 137 17.11 8.95 14.77
N TYR A 138 16.98 10.21 15.19
CA TYR A 138 15.90 11.09 14.75
C TYR A 138 15.89 11.27 13.24
N ASN A 139 17.05 11.58 12.64
CA ASN A 139 17.16 11.74 11.19
C ASN A 139 16.84 10.45 10.41
N ASP A 140 17.22 9.29 10.94
CA ASP A 140 16.91 7.98 10.35
C ASP A 140 15.40 7.71 10.37
N MET A 141 14.74 7.94 11.51
CA MET A 141 13.27 7.87 11.63
C MET A 141 12.58 8.80 10.62
N VAL A 142 13.04 10.05 10.49
CA VAL A 142 12.52 11.01 9.50
C VAL A 142 12.65 10.51 8.07
N GLN A 143 13.79 9.90 7.71
CA GLN A 143 13.98 9.32 6.37
C GLN A 143 13.02 8.16 6.11
N ARG A 144 12.78 7.30 7.12
CA ARG A 144 11.82 6.20 7.04
C ARG A 144 10.38 6.71 6.90
N LEU A 145 9.99 7.76 7.62
CA LEU A 145 8.67 8.41 7.46
C LEU A 145 8.47 8.95 6.03
N TRP A 146 9.47 9.63 5.46
CA TRP A 146 9.40 10.06 4.06
C TRP A 146 9.35 8.89 3.08
N LEU A 147 10.02 7.77 3.38
CA LEU A 147 9.96 6.56 2.57
C LEU A 147 8.55 5.96 2.60
N ILE A 148 7.89 5.90 3.76
CA ILE A 148 6.49 5.47 3.87
C ILE A 148 5.60 6.37 3.02
N ALA A 149 5.69 7.70 3.17
CA ALA A 149 4.92 8.65 2.37
C ALA A 149 5.12 8.50 0.85
N ALA A 150 6.26 7.97 0.41
CA ALA A 150 6.51 7.68 -0.99
C ALA A 150 5.93 6.32 -1.44
N VAL A 151 5.93 5.31 -0.56
CA VAL A 151 5.29 4.01 -0.84
C VAL A 151 3.77 4.15 -0.84
N GLU A 152 3.22 4.88 0.14
CA GLU A 152 1.79 5.24 0.26
C GLU A 152 1.25 5.96 -0.98
N HIS A 153 2.09 6.74 -1.65
CA HIS A 153 1.71 7.33 -2.93
C HIS A 153 1.45 6.27 -4.02
N TYR A 154 2.25 5.20 -4.05
CA TYR A 154 2.05 4.11 -5.01
C TYR A 154 0.88 3.21 -4.63
N THR A 155 0.71 2.90 -3.34
CA THR A 155 -0.44 2.11 -2.88
C THR A 155 -1.74 2.89 -3.11
N ALA A 156 -1.77 4.21 -2.91
CA ALA A 156 -2.91 5.06 -3.30
C ALA A 156 -3.19 5.07 -4.82
N ILE A 157 -2.16 5.05 -5.67
CA ILE A 157 -2.36 4.88 -7.13
C ILE A 157 -3.00 3.52 -7.43
N LEU A 158 -2.59 2.46 -6.73
CA LEU A 158 -3.19 1.14 -6.88
C LEU A 158 -4.61 1.08 -6.29
N GLY A 159 -4.86 1.79 -5.20
CA GLY A 159 -6.18 1.98 -4.58
C GLY A 159 -7.17 2.64 -5.53
N ASP A 160 -6.77 3.76 -6.13
CA ASP A 160 -7.54 4.43 -7.19
C ASP A 160 -7.79 3.49 -8.38
N PHE A 161 -6.79 2.69 -8.75
CA PHE A 161 -6.95 1.71 -9.82
C PHE A 161 -7.97 0.62 -9.48
N VAL A 162 -7.89 -0.07 -8.34
CA VAL A 162 -8.78 -1.20 -8.02
C VAL A 162 -10.23 -0.76 -7.81
N LEU A 163 -10.46 0.48 -7.38
CA LEU A 163 -11.80 1.08 -7.28
C LEU A 163 -12.39 1.45 -8.65
N ASN A 164 -11.56 1.60 -9.69
CA ASN A 164 -11.97 2.09 -11.01
C ASN A 164 -11.56 1.15 -12.17
N CYS A 165 -11.11 -0.07 -11.85
CA CYS A 165 -10.70 -1.07 -12.84
C CYS A 165 -11.92 -1.73 -13.49
N SER A 166 -11.70 -2.45 -14.59
CA SER A 166 -12.76 -3.14 -15.33
C SER A 166 -13.09 -4.53 -14.79
N TRP A 167 -12.62 -4.92 -13.61
CA TRP A 167 -12.78 -6.30 -13.09
C TRP A 167 -14.21 -6.83 -13.10
N ASP A 168 -15.22 -5.97 -12.92
CA ASP A 168 -16.63 -6.38 -12.93
C ASP A 168 -17.07 -6.90 -14.32
N ASP A 169 -16.31 -6.61 -15.38
CA ASP A 169 -16.54 -7.12 -16.75
C ASP A 169 -15.87 -8.50 -17.02
N TYR A 170 -15.08 -9.04 -16.09
CA TYR A 170 -14.18 -10.19 -16.31
C TYR A 170 -14.43 -11.40 -15.39
N ASP A 171 -15.62 -11.52 -14.79
CA ASP A 171 -15.98 -12.69 -13.94
C ASP A 171 -14.90 -12.98 -12.89
N VAL A 172 -14.56 -11.94 -12.11
CA VAL A 172 -13.54 -12.03 -11.07
C VAL A 172 -14.06 -12.70 -9.80
N ASP A 173 -13.17 -13.39 -9.08
CA ASP A 173 -13.49 -13.90 -7.75
C ASP A 173 -13.86 -12.73 -6.80
N PRO A 174 -15.03 -12.77 -6.16
CA PRO A 174 -15.52 -11.66 -5.36
C PRO A 174 -14.73 -11.49 -4.06
N THR A 175 -14.17 -12.56 -3.48
CA THR A 175 -13.33 -12.45 -2.26
C THR A 175 -12.03 -11.71 -2.60
N MET A 176 -11.39 -12.09 -3.70
CA MET A 176 -10.15 -11.44 -4.13
C MET A 176 -10.37 -9.97 -4.52
N ALA A 177 -11.43 -9.68 -5.27
CA ALA A 177 -11.77 -8.30 -5.60
C ALA A 177 -12.05 -7.45 -4.35
N ASP A 178 -12.70 -8.02 -3.33
CA ASP A 178 -13.04 -7.34 -2.09
C ASP A 178 -11.81 -6.99 -1.25
N ILE A 179 -10.86 -7.92 -1.03
CA ILE A 179 -9.63 -7.58 -0.28
C ILE A 179 -8.85 -6.46 -0.98
N CYS A 180 -8.74 -6.51 -2.30
CA CYS A 180 -8.01 -5.51 -3.07
C CYS A 180 -8.69 -4.14 -2.97
N ARG A 181 -10.02 -4.08 -3.10
CA ARG A 181 -10.78 -2.82 -3.04
C ARG A 181 -10.92 -2.28 -1.61
N TRP A 182 -11.03 -3.15 -0.60
CA TRP A 182 -11.05 -2.74 0.80
C TRP A 182 -9.73 -2.10 1.18
N HIS A 183 -8.62 -2.82 1.01
CA HIS A 183 -7.30 -2.29 1.28
C HIS A 183 -7.04 -1.05 0.42
N GLY A 184 -7.25 -1.14 -0.90
CA GLY A 184 -7.06 0.00 -1.80
C GLY A 184 -7.87 1.25 -1.44
N ALA A 185 -9.05 1.12 -0.83
CA ALA A 185 -9.81 2.25 -0.34
C ALA A 185 -9.17 2.87 0.92
N GLU A 186 -8.65 2.08 1.86
CA GLU A 186 -7.92 2.58 3.04
C GLU A 186 -6.60 3.25 2.62
N GLU A 187 -5.91 2.76 1.59
CA GLU A 187 -4.70 3.41 1.03
C GLU A 187 -4.96 4.82 0.45
N ILE A 188 -6.18 5.06 -0.04
CA ILE A 188 -6.60 6.42 -0.39
C ILE A 188 -6.61 7.28 0.88
N GLU A 189 -7.16 6.83 2.01
CA GLU A 189 -7.12 7.58 3.28
C GLU A 189 -5.65 7.83 3.75
N HIS A 190 -4.81 6.81 3.65
CA HIS A 190 -3.43 6.80 4.14
C HIS A 190 -2.49 7.80 3.45
N ARG A 191 -2.66 8.03 2.14
CA ARG A 191 -1.80 8.91 1.33
C ARG A 191 -1.53 10.28 1.96
N CYS A 192 -2.57 10.87 2.56
CA CYS A 192 -2.51 12.18 3.21
C CYS A 192 -1.84 12.05 4.59
N VAL A 193 -2.22 11.03 5.38
CA VAL A 193 -1.65 10.79 6.71
C VAL A 193 -0.12 10.67 6.62
N ALA A 194 0.39 9.78 5.77
CA ALA A 194 1.83 9.54 5.71
C ALA A 194 2.62 10.77 5.24
N HIS A 195 2.08 11.53 4.28
CA HIS A 195 2.67 12.78 3.84
C HIS A 195 2.67 13.84 4.94
N ASP A 196 1.57 14.00 5.68
CA ASP A 196 1.45 14.98 6.75
C ASP A 196 2.34 14.65 7.93
N VAL A 197 2.46 13.37 8.30
CA VAL A 197 3.42 12.91 9.31
C VAL A 197 4.85 13.24 8.89
N ALA A 198 5.26 12.88 7.67
CA ALA A 198 6.61 13.18 7.19
C ALA A 198 6.92 14.69 7.18
N ASN A 199 5.94 15.52 6.78
CA ASN A 199 6.06 16.98 6.81
C ASN A 199 6.09 17.55 8.22
N TYR A 200 5.32 17.00 9.18
CA TYR A 200 5.33 17.43 10.57
C TYR A 200 6.74 17.32 11.18
N PHE A 201 7.45 16.22 10.93
CA PHE A 201 8.77 15.98 11.49
C PHE A 201 9.89 16.76 10.81
N HIS A 202 9.88 16.82 9.47
CA HIS A 202 10.90 17.54 8.71
C HIS A 202 10.39 17.87 7.30
N PRO A 203 9.73 19.02 7.11
CA PRO A 203 9.20 19.41 5.82
C PRO A 203 10.35 19.64 4.84
N GLY A 204 10.20 19.21 3.59
CA GLY A 204 11.22 19.47 2.59
C GLY A 204 11.01 18.73 1.28
N TYR A 205 10.83 19.51 0.22
CA TYR A 205 10.74 19.03 -1.17
C TYR A 205 11.84 18.04 -1.53
N LEU A 206 13.10 18.33 -1.15
CA LEU A 206 14.23 17.44 -1.46
C LEU A 206 14.17 16.11 -0.70
N ASN A 207 13.63 16.08 0.52
CA ASN A 207 13.48 14.83 1.28
C ASN A 207 12.41 13.95 0.62
N ARG A 208 11.27 14.57 0.26
CA ARG A 208 10.19 13.93 -0.50
C ARG A 208 10.70 13.30 -1.79
N CYS A 209 11.40 14.07 -2.62
CA CYS A 209 11.93 13.59 -3.90
C CYS A 209 12.98 12.49 -3.73
N ARG A 210 13.88 12.59 -2.73
CA ARG A 210 14.87 11.54 -2.45
C ARG A 210 14.20 10.25 -2.00
N ALA A 211 13.22 10.32 -1.10
CA ALA A 211 12.48 9.16 -0.65
C ALA A 211 11.71 8.49 -1.79
N MET A 212 11.08 9.27 -2.68
CA MET A 212 10.43 8.74 -3.88
C MET A 212 11.39 8.00 -4.81
N MET A 213 12.59 8.52 -5.04
CA MET A 213 13.59 7.82 -5.85
C MET A 213 14.02 6.49 -5.20
N VAL A 214 14.19 6.47 -3.88
CA VAL A 214 14.54 5.25 -3.14
C VAL A 214 13.39 4.25 -3.19
N ALA A 215 12.15 4.68 -2.90
CA ALA A 215 10.95 3.85 -2.98
C ALA A 215 10.80 3.23 -4.36
N LEU A 216 10.92 4.03 -5.43
CA LEU A 216 10.80 3.55 -6.81
C LEU A 216 11.80 2.43 -7.12
N VAL A 217 13.06 2.57 -6.72
CA VAL A 217 14.09 1.54 -6.95
C VAL A 217 13.72 0.25 -6.21
N TYR A 218 13.38 0.32 -4.93
CA TYR A 218 13.02 -0.88 -4.15
C TYR A 218 11.75 -1.53 -4.66
N LEU A 219 10.69 -0.76 -4.96
CA LEU A 219 9.42 -1.28 -5.47
C LEU A 219 9.60 -1.97 -6.82
N VAL A 220 10.34 -1.38 -7.77
CA VAL A 220 10.62 -2.02 -9.07
C VAL A 220 11.37 -3.34 -8.88
N LEU A 221 12.37 -3.39 -7.99
CA LEU A 221 13.11 -4.62 -7.70
C LEU A 221 12.23 -5.66 -7.02
N MET A 222 11.40 -5.28 -6.05
CA MET A 222 10.49 -6.20 -5.35
C MET A 222 9.44 -6.77 -6.28
N ILE A 223 8.76 -5.93 -7.07
CA ILE A 223 7.76 -6.36 -8.06
C ILE A 223 8.40 -7.28 -9.09
N HIS A 224 9.57 -6.93 -9.62
CA HIS A 224 10.27 -7.78 -10.58
C HIS A 224 10.61 -9.16 -9.98
N ARG A 225 11.10 -9.20 -8.73
CA ARG A 225 11.40 -10.46 -8.03
C ARG A 225 10.14 -11.27 -7.74
N ALA A 226 9.06 -10.63 -7.31
CA ALA A 226 7.81 -11.29 -6.96
C ALA A 226 7.11 -11.86 -8.21
N ILE A 227 7.08 -11.11 -9.32
CA ILE A 227 6.58 -11.62 -10.60
C ILE A 227 7.44 -12.81 -11.05
N GLY A 228 8.78 -12.69 -11.02
CA GLY A 228 9.65 -13.80 -11.39
C GLY A 228 9.52 -15.02 -10.48
N PHE A 229 9.17 -14.83 -9.20
CA PHE A 229 8.81 -15.92 -8.29
C PHE A 229 7.47 -16.55 -8.69
N MET A 230 6.40 -15.76 -8.79
CA MET A 230 5.05 -16.24 -9.09
C MET A 230 5.00 -16.98 -10.42
N CYS A 231 5.67 -16.44 -11.45
CA CYS A 231 5.77 -17.08 -12.75
C CYS A 231 6.55 -18.40 -12.75
N ARG A 232 7.35 -18.72 -11.73
CA ARG A 232 8.00 -20.03 -11.60
C ARG A 232 7.21 -20.99 -10.72
N SER A 233 6.23 -20.48 -9.96
CA SER A 233 5.35 -21.25 -9.11
C SER A 233 4.07 -21.68 -9.82
N ASP A 234 3.75 -21.06 -10.95
CA ASP A 234 2.59 -21.40 -11.79
C ASP A 234 3.02 -22.05 -13.12
N ASP A 235 2.95 -23.38 -13.17
CA ASP A 235 3.31 -24.19 -14.35
C ASP A 235 2.30 -24.05 -15.52
N THR A 236 1.19 -23.34 -15.32
CA THR A 236 0.15 -23.18 -16.36
C THR A 236 0.42 -22.00 -17.30
N ILE A 237 1.34 -21.11 -16.92
CA ILE A 237 1.70 -19.92 -17.70
C ILE A 237 3.10 -20.01 -18.29
N SER A 238 3.35 -19.29 -19.38
CA SER A 238 4.68 -19.25 -19.99
C SER A 238 5.65 -18.41 -19.16
N HIS A 239 6.81 -18.97 -18.84
CA HIS A 239 7.89 -18.26 -18.11
C HIS A 239 8.66 -17.23 -18.97
N SER A 240 8.30 -17.09 -20.25
CA SER A 240 8.93 -16.10 -21.14
C SER A 240 8.61 -14.67 -20.70
N TYR A 241 9.64 -13.91 -20.34
CA TYR A 241 9.52 -12.50 -19.96
C TYR A 241 8.80 -11.66 -21.03
N PHE A 242 9.11 -11.89 -22.30
CA PHE A 242 8.43 -11.19 -23.41
C PHE A 242 6.93 -11.49 -23.44
N TRP A 243 6.54 -12.74 -23.21
CA TRP A 243 5.13 -13.14 -23.16
C TRP A 243 4.41 -12.51 -21.96
N LEU A 244 5.03 -12.53 -20.77
CA LEU A 244 4.49 -11.90 -19.57
C LEU A 244 4.25 -10.40 -19.77
N TRP A 245 5.23 -9.69 -20.34
CA TRP A 245 5.10 -8.27 -20.67
C TRP A 245 3.99 -8.01 -21.68
N ARG A 246 3.89 -8.83 -22.72
CA ARG A 246 2.80 -8.71 -23.70
C ARG A 246 1.44 -8.90 -23.04
N GLN A 247 1.28 -9.88 -22.14
CA GLN A 247 0.03 -10.13 -21.42
C GLN A 247 -0.29 -8.99 -20.45
N TYR A 248 0.71 -8.49 -19.71
CA TYR A 248 0.55 -7.31 -18.86
C TYR A 248 0.06 -6.10 -19.67
N LEU A 249 0.69 -5.80 -20.81
CA LEU A 249 0.28 -4.68 -21.67
C LEU A 249 -1.14 -4.86 -22.24
N ARG A 250 -1.57 -6.10 -22.52
CA ARG A 250 -2.94 -6.40 -22.96
C ARG A 250 -3.97 -6.24 -21.84
N GLY A 251 -3.67 -6.72 -20.63
CA GLY A 251 -4.51 -6.50 -19.45
C GLY A 251 -4.62 -5.02 -19.10
N SER A 252 -3.51 -4.30 -19.18
CA SER A 252 -3.41 -2.86 -18.95
C SER A 252 -4.25 -2.03 -19.94
N ARG A 253 -4.22 -2.35 -21.23
CA ARG A 253 -5.09 -1.71 -22.25
C ARG A 253 -6.58 -1.93 -22.00
N ARG A 254 -6.93 -3.04 -21.37
CA ARG A 254 -8.31 -3.41 -20.99
C ARG A 254 -8.70 -2.94 -19.60
N ASN A 255 -7.81 -2.24 -18.89
CA ASN A 255 -8.01 -1.74 -17.53
C ASN A 255 -8.18 -2.84 -16.46
N ILE A 256 -7.65 -4.04 -16.71
CA ILE A 256 -7.60 -5.18 -15.75
C ILE A 256 -6.36 -5.09 -14.87
N LEU A 257 -5.32 -4.42 -15.36
CA LEU A 257 -4.06 -4.15 -14.66
C LEU A 257 -3.74 -2.65 -14.73
N PRO A 258 -2.92 -2.12 -13.80
CA PRO A 258 -2.53 -0.72 -13.82
C PRO A 258 -1.93 -0.27 -15.15
N GLN A 259 -2.24 0.95 -15.55
CA GLN A 259 -1.67 1.55 -16.76
C GLN A 259 -0.32 2.19 -16.45
N LEU A 260 0.76 1.70 -17.07
CA LEU A 260 2.11 2.25 -16.87
C LEU A 260 2.20 3.75 -17.13
N ARG A 261 1.47 4.24 -18.14
CA ARG A 261 1.38 5.68 -18.43
C ARG A 261 0.76 6.47 -17.28
N GLN A 262 -0.20 5.88 -16.58
CA GLN A 262 -0.90 6.51 -15.47
C GLN A 262 -0.05 6.48 -14.21
N VAL A 263 0.58 5.33 -13.92
CA VAL A 263 1.58 5.20 -12.84
C VAL A 263 2.70 6.22 -13.04
N LEU A 264 3.30 6.27 -14.24
CA LEU A 264 4.36 7.24 -14.55
C LEU A 264 3.87 8.69 -14.42
N LYS A 265 2.67 9.00 -14.91
CA LYS A 265 2.07 10.34 -14.75
C LYS A 265 1.97 10.73 -13.28
N TYR A 266 1.45 9.86 -12.43
CA TYR A 266 1.31 10.14 -10.99
C TYR A 266 2.65 10.14 -10.25
N THR A 267 3.63 9.33 -10.67
CA THR A 267 5.02 9.44 -10.20
C THR A 267 5.59 10.81 -10.51
N VAL A 268 5.45 11.31 -11.75
CA VAL A 268 5.93 12.64 -12.15
C VAL A 268 5.21 13.75 -11.39
N VAL A 269 3.91 13.61 -11.12
CA VAL A 269 3.15 14.57 -10.30
C VAL A 269 3.72 14.69 -8.89
N TYR A 270 4.20 13.60 -8.28
CA TYR A 270 4.82 13.61 -6.95
C TYR A 270 6.07 14.51 -6.87
N PHE A 271 6.82 14.61 -7.97
CA PHE A 271 8.01 15.47 -8.06
C PHE A 271 7.68 16.95 -8.29
N LYS A 272 6.42 17.36 -8.42
CA LYS A 272 6.07 18.78 -8.51
C LYS A 272 6.26 19.45 -7.14
N PRO A 273 6.81 20.68 -7.05
CA PRO A 273 6.87 21.41 -5.79
C PRO A 273 5.50 21.60 -5.14
N SER A 274 4.46 21.86 -5.95
CA SER A 274 3.06 22.02 -5.54
C SER A 274 2.29 20.70 -5.38
N PHE A 275 2.98 19.56 -5.26
CA PHE A 275 2.32 18.28 -5.07
C PHE A 275 1.50 18.28 -3.78
N ASP A 276 0.26 17.80 -3.93
CA ASP A 276 -0.70 17.57 -2.87
C ASP A 276 -1.14 16.10 -2.96
N PRO A 277 -0.95 15.28 -1.91
CA PRO A 277 -1.37 13.88 -1.89
C PRO A 277 -2.89 13.71 -2.08
N ALA A 278 -3.71 14.69 -1.69
CA ALA A 278 -5.16 14.64 -1.86
C ALA A 278 -5.59 14.58 -3.34
N SER A 279 -4.72 14.98 -4.27
CA SER A 279 -4.96 14.92 -5.72
C SER A 279 -4.98 13.51 -6.32
N ILE A 280 -4.63 12.47 -5.55
CA ILE A 280 -4.62 11.07 -5.99
C ILE A 280 -5.86 10.35 -5.47
N GLY A 281 -6.71 9.87 -6.38
CA GLY A 281 -7.97 9.20 -6.04
C GLY A 281 -8.99 10.06 -5.31
N SER A 282 -10.12 9.48 -4.94
CA SER A 282 -11.23 10.17 -4.26
C SER A 282 -11.51 9.57 -2.90
N THR A 283 -11.29 10.34 -1.83
CA THR A 283 -11.60 9.91 -0.47
C THR A 283 -13.10 9.64 -0.29
N ALA A 284 -13.97 10.41 -0.95
CA ALA A 284 -15.42 10.18 -0.92
C ALA A 284 -15.80 8.83 -1.55
N GLN A 285 -15.16 8.44 -2.66
CA GLN A 285 -15.35 7.13 -3.29
C GLN A 285 -14.84 5.99 -2.39
N ALA A 286 -13.66 6.16 -1.81
CA ALA A 286 -13.08 5.19 -0.88
C ALA A 286 -14.01 4.93 0.32
N VAL A 287 -14.46 6.00 0.99
CA VAL A 287 -15.39 5.91 2.13
C VAL A 287 -16.72 5.24 1.72
N ALA A 288 -17.24 5.56 0.54
CA ALA A 288 -18.45 4.92 0.02
C ALA A 288 -18.27 3.42 -0.20
N TYR A 289 -17.11 2.99 -0.72
CA TYR A 289 -16.79 1.56 -0.86
C TYR A 289 -16.69 0.90 0.52
N LEU A 290 -15.93 1.48 1.45
CA LEU A 290 -15.72 0.94 2.79
C LEU A 290 -17.02 0.74 3.57
N ALA A 291 -18.02 1.62 3.38
CA ALA A 291 -19.35 1.46 3.96
C ALA A 291 -20.11 0.22 3.45
N THR A 292 -19.70 -0.32 2.30
CA THR A 292 -20.37 -1.45 1.62
C THR A 292 -19.48 -2.68 1.45
N SER A 293 -18.24 -2.69 1.94
CA SER A 293 -17.34 -3.86 1.82
C SER A 293 -18.01 -5.15 2.32
N PRO A 294 -18.11 -6.20 1.49
CA PRO A 294 -18.60 -7.51 1.93
C PRO A 294 -17.82 -8.09 3.12
N ALA A 295 -16.50 -7.95 3.17
CA ALA A 295 -15.66 -8.46 4.27
C ALA A 295 -15.97 -7.77 5.60
N ALA A 296 -16.11 -6.46 5.60
CA ALA A 296 -16.50 -5.71 6.79
C ALA A 296 -17.93 -6.06 7.26
N ARG A 297 -18.82 -6.42 6.34
CA ARG A 297 -20.17 -6.90 6.68
C ARG A 297 -20.19 -8.33 7.22
N ARG A 298 -19.30 -9.21 6.74
CA ARG A 298 -19.15 -10.58 7.25
C ARG A 298 -18.67 -10.59 8.69
N ALA A 299 -17.63 -9.82 9.02
CA ALA A 299 -17.05 -9.75 10.36
C ALA A 299 -17.99 -9.19 11.47
N ARG A 300 -19.16 -8.66 11.10
CA ARG A 300 -20.20 -8.17 12.04
C ARG A 300 -21.29 -9.19 12.34
N ARG A 301 -21.32 -10.32 11.64
CA ARG A 301 -22.31 -11.39 11.79
C ARG A 301 -21.85 -12.38 12.86
#